data_AF-A0A8B6HF64-F1
#
_entry.id   AF-A0A8B6HF64-F1
#
_cell.length_a   1.000
_cell.length_b   1.000
_cell.length_c   1.000
_cell.angle_alpha   90.00
_cell.angle_beta   90.00
_cell.angle_gamma   90.00
#
_symmetry.space_group_name_H-M   'P 1'
#
loop_
_entity.id
_entity.type
_entity.pdbx_description
1 polymer ?
#
loop_
_entity_poly.entity_id
_entity_poly.type
_entity_poly.pdbx_seq_one_letter_code
_entity_poly.pdbx_strand_id
1 'polypeptide(L)'
;MFTIIKAPLLALFLVNYAYCLCPNGYLKHDESCYKMIRTFATWAEATIYCRAMGSELANLETAVEDHFVHGMLQNLGGSYDPPKFWLGGNDIVTESEWMWAKTHTKFTYTNWAPGQPDNGQGENCLELSKNVGWNWNDETCEHRKYFICEKPSEEIDGGEIIG
;
A
#
# COMPACT_ATOMS: atom_id res chain seq x y z
N MET A 1 -37.03 59.13 -1.78
CA MET A 1 -35.60 58.87 -2.03
C MET A 1 -35.29 57.50 -1.44
N PHE A 2 -35.48 56.42 -2.21
CA PHE A 2 -35.18 55.05 -1.81
C PHE A 2 -33.98 54.59 -2.63
N THR A 3 -32.84 54.42 -1.98
CA THR A 3 -31.61 53.99 -2.61
C THR A 3 -31.65 52.47 -2.76
N ILE A 4 -31.74 51.96 -3.99
CA ILE A 4 -31.57 50.54 -4.28
C ILE A 4 -30.07 50.25 -4.24
N ILE A 5 -29.61 49.60 -3.17
CA ILE A 5 -28.26 49.06 -3.09
C ILE A 5 -28.25 47.78 -3.94
N LYS A 6 -27.66 47.82 -5.14
CA LYS A 6 -27.34 46.59 -5.88
C LYS A 6 -26.25 45.86 -5.10
N ALA A 7 -26.58 44.75 -4.46
CA ALA A 7 -25.59 43.82 -3.95
C ALA A 7 -24.76 43.30 -5.14
N PRO A 8 -23.41 43.25 -5.05
CA PRO A 8 -22.62 42.61 -6.08
C PRO A 8 -23.00 41.13 -6.07
N LEU A 9 -23.30 40.56 -7.25
CA LEU A 9 -23.33 39.12 -7.40
C LEU A 9 -21.97 38.61 -6.92
N LEU A 10 -21.95 37.87 -5.81
CA LEU A 10 -20.82 37.01 -5.50
C LEU A 10 -20.71 36.06 -6.68
N ALA A 11 -19.68 36.23 -7.51
CA ALA A 11 -19.19 35.12 -8.29
C ALA A 11 -18.80 34.05 -7.27
N LEU A 12 -19.63 33.01 -7.16
CA LEU A 12 -19.23 31.75 -6.54
C LEU A 12 -18.06 31.26 -7.39
N PHE A 13 -16.84 31.64 -7.03
CA PHE A 13 -15.67 30.92 -7.47
C PHE A 13 -15.87 29.51 -6.93
N LEU A 14 -16.29 28.60 -7.81
CA LEU A 14 -16.23 27.18 -7.55
C LEU A 14 -14.74 26.92 -7.37
N VAL A 15 -14.30 26.89 -6.11
CA VAL A 15 -12.96 26.43 -5.79
C VAL A 15 -12.98 24.97 -6.24
N ASN A 16 -12.32 24.69 -7.35
CA ASN A 16 -12.21 23.35 -7.90
C ASN A 16 -11.29 22.59 -6.95
N TYR A 17 -11.88 22.02 -5.92
CA TYR A 17 -11.17 21.20 -4.97
C TYR A 17 -10.96 19.85 -5.64
N ALA A 18 -9.73 19.60 -6.11
CA ALA A 18 -9.27 18.25 -6.37
C ALA A 18 -9.18 17.50 -5.04
N TYR A 19 -9.90 16.39 -4.91
CA TYR A 19 -9.82 15.52 -3.74
C TYR A 19 -9.39 14.12 -4.18
N CYS A 20 -8.37 13.58 -3.51
CA CYS A 20 -7.89 12.24 -3.76
C CYS A 20 -8.64 11.24 -2.87
N LEU A 21 -9.39 10.30 -3.46
CA LEU A 21 -10.18 9.30 -2.74
C LEU A 21 -9.63 7.87 -2.92
N CYS A 22 -9.98 7.03 -1.95
CA CYS A 22 -9.72 5.61 -2.01
C CYS A 22 -11.02 4.81 -2.20
N PRO A 23 -11.02 3.78 -3.04
CA PRO A 23 -12.15 2.88 -3.19
C PRO A 23 -12.53 2.17 -1.89
N ASN A 24 -13.78 1.71 -1.81
CA ASN A 24 -14.32 1.12 -0.59
C ASN A 24 -13.44 0.00 0.00
N GLY A 25 -13.15 0.15 1.29
CA GLY A 25 -12.33 -0.77 2.07
C GLY A 25 -10.82 -0.61 1.88
N TYR A 26 -10.36 0.37 1.11
CA TYR A 26 -8.97 0.83 1.17
C TYR A 26 -8.84 1.97 2.19
N LEU A 27 -7.72 2.03 2.89
CA LEU A 27 -7.34 3.14 3.76
C LEU A 27 -6.39 4.06 3.00
N LYS A 28 -6.68 5.36 3.03
CA LYS A 28 -5.86 6.38 2.38
C LYS A 28 -4.62 6.72 3.22
N HIS A 29 -3.49 6.83 2.54
CA HIS A 29 -2.28 7.47 3.05
C HIS A 29 -1.60 8.21 1.92
N ASP A 30 -1.48 9.54 2.06
CA ASP A 30 -0.99 10.45 1.03
C ASP A 30 -1.69 10.22 -0.32
N GLU A 31 -0.94 9.90 -1.37
CA GLU A 31 -1.44 9.68 -2.73
C GLU A 31 -1.72 8.18 -3.01
N SER A 32 -1.66 7.33 -2.00
CA SER A 32 -1.88 5.88 -2.11
C SER A 32 -3.04 5.38 -1.24
N CYS A 33 -3.57 4.24 -1.66
CA CYS A 33 -4.68 3.51 -1.05
C CYS A 33 -4.22 2.10 -0.71
N TYR A 34 -4.35 1.70 0.55
CA TYR A 34 -3.87 0.42 1.05
C TYR A 34 -5.01 -0.46 1.53
N LYS A 35 -4.95 -1.76 1.23
CA LYS A 35 -5.95 -2.73 1.69
C LYS A 35 -5.31 -4.04 2.07
N MET A 36 -5.58 -4.47 3.30
CA MET A 36 -5.21 -5.82 3.74
C MET A 36 -6.24 -6.83 3.21
N ILE A 37 -5.74 -7.92 2.63
CA ILE A 37 -6.54 -9.02 2.10
C ILE A 37 -6.41 -10.23 3.01
N ARG A 38 -7.57 -10.67 3.55
CA ARG A 38 -7.69 -11.80 4.49
C ARG A 38 -7.80 -13.16 3.79
N THR A 39 -7.01 -13.36 2.75
CA THR A 39 -6.92 -14.63 2.01
C THR A 39 -5.49 -15.13 2.06
N PHE A 40 -5.30 -16.44 2.30
CA PHE A 40 -3.99 -17.06 2.25
C PHE A 40 -3.59 -17.33 0.81
N ALA A 41 -2.49 -16.73 0.38
CA ALA A 41 -1.98 -16.85 -0.98
C ALA A 41 -0.45 -16.96 -0.98
N THR A 42 0.10 -17.64 -1.99
CA THR A 42 1.53 -17.50 -2.31
C THR A 42 1.83 -16.08 -2.78
N TRP A 43 3.10 -15.67 -2.83
CA TRP A 43 3.45 -14.32 -3.29
C TRP A 43 2.96 -14.06 -4.73
N ALA A 44 3.07 -15.05 -5.61
CA ALA A 44 2.59 -14.98 -6.99
C ALA A 44 1.05 -14.89 -7.08
N GLU A 45 0.33 -15.70 -6.30
CA GLU A 45 -1.14 -15.64 -6.23
C GLU A 45 -1.63 -14.28 -5.67
N ALA A 46 -0.95 -13.75 -4.66
CA ALA A 46 -1.25 -12.46 -4.06
C ALA A 46 -1.01 -11.30 -5.05
N THR A 47 0.08 -11.36 -5.83
CA THR A 47 0.34 -10.44 -6.95
C THR A 47 -0.80 -10.45 -7.96
N ILE A 48 -1.23 -11.64 -8.40
CA ILE A 48 -2.36 -11.78 -9.34
C ILE A 48 -3.64 -11.21 -8.74
N TYR A 49 -3.90 -11.48 -7.46
CA TYR A 49 -5.09 -10.99 -6.76
C TYR A 49 -5.12 -9.46 -6.70
N CYS A 50 -4.03 -8.80 -6.30
CA CYS A 50 -3.98 -7.34 -6.26
C CYS A 50 -4.19 -6.74 -7.66
N ARG A 51 -3.56 -7.32 -8.70
CA ARG A 51 -3.73 -6.89 -10.09
C ARG A 51 -5.17 -7.01 -10.58
N ALA A 52 -5.86 -8.09 -10.22
CA ALA A 52 -7.26 -8.28 -10.54
C ALA A 52 -8.19 -7.21 -9.92
N MET A 53 -7.75 -6.53 -8.84
CA MET A 53 -8.45 -5.41 -8.22
C MET A 53 -7.99 -4.03 -8.71
N GLY A 54 -7.18 -3.96 -9.77
CA GLY A 54 -6.57 -2.71 -10.24
C GLY A 54 -5.57 -2.13 -9.23
N SER A 55 -4.85 -2.99 -8.53
CA SER A 55 -3.82 -2.64 -7.54
C SER A 55 -2.59 -3.52 -7.72
N GLU A 56 -1.56 -3.32 -6.91
CA GLU A 56 -0.38 -4.18 -6.85
C GLU A 56 -0.14 -4.60 -5.40
N LEU A 57 0.74 -5.58 -5.15
CA LEU A 57 1.24 -5.76 -3.79
C LEU A 57 1.93 -4.48 -3.32
N ALA A 58 1.75 -4.12 -2.05
CA ALA A 58 2.19 -2.84 -1.53
C ALA A 58 3.71 -2.68 -1.57
N ASN A 59 4.16 -1.54 -2.09
CA ASN A 59 5.52 -1.07 -1.94
C ASN A 59 5.59 -0.17 -0.70
N LEU A 60 6.54 -0.43 0.20
CA LEU A 60 6.79 0.42 1.35
C LEU A 60 8.12 1.13 1.11
N GLU A 61 8.08 2.20 0.33
CA GLU A 61 9.27 2.89 -0.19
C GLU A 61 9.82 3.91 0.81
N THR A 62 9.09 4.18 1.89
CA THR A 62 9.47 5.12 2.95
C THR A 62 9.12 4.61 4.35
N ALA A 63 9.80 5.16 5.36
CA ALA A 63 9.48 4.90 6.76
C ALA A 63 8.08 5.38 7.17
N VAL A 64 7.52 6.35 6.45
CA VAL A 64 6.19 6.90 6.71
C VAL A 64 5.12 5.91 6.27
N GLU A 65 5.27 5.31 5.08
CA GLU A 65 4.38 4.27 4.57
C GLU A 65 4.43 3.01 5.44
N ASP A 66 5.63 2.58 5.83
CA ASP A 66 5.83 1.43 6.72
C ASP A 66 5.11 1.63 8.06
N HIS A 67 5.31 2.79 8.69
CA HIS A 67 4.61 3.15 9.91
C HIS A 67 3.07 3.20 9.74
N PHE A 68 2.59 3.76 8.63
CA PHE A 68 1.18 3.79 8.31
C PHE A 68 0.60 2.38 8.19
N VAL A 69 1.27 1.47 7.47
CA VAL A 69 0.83 0.09 7.32
C VAL A 69 0.81 -0.65 8.66
N HIS A 70 1.79 -0.40 9.54
CA HIS A 70 1.76 -0.94 10.91
C HIS A 70 0.55 -0.46 11.69
N GLY A 71 0.26 0.85 11.65
CA GLY A 71 -0.91 1.43 12.29
C GLY A 71 -2.21 0.86 11.72
N MET A 72 -2.31 0.68 10.40
CA MET A 72 -3.43 0.03 9.73
C MET A 72 -3.66 -1.38 10.28
N LEU A 73 -2.62 -2.22 10.36
CA LEU A 73 -2.76 -3.60 10.81
C LEU A 73 -3.16 -3.70 12.29
N GLN A 74 -2.67 -2.80 13.13
CA GLN A 74 -3.06 -2.69 14.54
C GLN A 74 -4.53 -2.25 14.70
N ASN A 75 -4.96 -1.24 13.94
CA ASN A 75 -6.31 -0.68 14.02
C ASN A 75 -7.40 -1.61 13.47
N LEU A 76 -7.05 -2.48 12.53
CA LEU A 76 -7.99 -3.47 11.97
C LEU A 76 -8.37 -4.59 12.97
N GLY A 77 -7.86 -4.54 14.21
CA GLY A 77 -8.45 -5.19 15.39
C GLY A 77 -8.52 -6.72 15.36
N GLY A 78 -7.92 -7.36 14.36
CA GLY A 78 -7.92 -8.81 14.22
C GLY A 78 -6.73 -9.43 14.95
N SER A 79 -6.98 -10.46 15.76
CA SER A 79 -5.96 -11.48 15.97
C SER A 79 -5.74 -12.18 14.64
N TYR A 80 -4.57 -11.98 14.03
CA TYR A 80 -4.16 -12.66 12.79
C TYR A 80 -3.33 -13.88 13.17
N ASP A 81 -3.68 -15.03 12.59
CA ASP A 81 -2.97 -16.28 12.82
C ASP A 81 -2.72 -17.02 11.50
N PRO A 82 -1.45 -17.10 11.02
CA PRO A 82 -0.31 -16.34 11.51
C PRO A 82 -0.40 -14.83 11.13
N PRO A 83 0.24 -13.93 11.90
CA PRO A 83 0.30 -12.50 11.64
C PRO A 83 1.42 -12.13 10.64
N LYS A 84 1.31 -12.67 9.43
CA LYS A 84 2.31 -12.59 8.35
C LYS A 84 1.66 -12.10 7.04
N PHE A 85 2.32 -11.18 6.33
CA PHE A 85 1.75 -10.48 5.18
C PHE A 85 2.75 -10.35 4.03
N TRP A 86 2.36 -10.67 2.80
CA TRP A 86 3.17 -10.35 1.61
C TRP A 86 3.14 -8.86 1.25
N LEU A 87 4.30 -8.37 0.83
CA LEU A 87 4.55 -7.06 0.21
C LEU A 87 5.13 -7.24 -1.21
N GLY A 88 5.24 -6.15 -1.98
CA GLY A 88 5.64 -6.19 -3.39
C GLY A 88 7.13 -6.45 -3.67
N GLY A 89 7.92 -6.60 -2.62
CA GLY A 89 9.36 -6.79 -2.69
C GLY A 89 9.81 -8.21 -3.05
N ASN A 90 10.86 -8.33 -3.84
CA ASN A 90 11.50 -9.62 -4.16
C ASN A 90 12.94 -9.44 -4.67
N ASP A 91 13.74 -10.50 -4.63
CA ASP A 91 15.05 -10.62 -5.28
C ASP A 91 15.18 -11.92 -6.13
N ILE A 92 14.03 -12.48 -6.54
CA ILE A 92 13.88 -13.72 -7.34
C ILE A 92 14.84 -13.81 -8.54
N VAL A 93 15.13 -12.69 -9.19
CA VAL A 93 15.96 -12.65 -10.41
C VAL A 93 17.46 -12.69 -10.08
N THR A 94 17.87 -11.93 -9.07
CA THR A 94 19.25 -11.77 -8.66
C THR A 94 19.28 -11.67 -7.14
N GLU A 95 19.74 -12.75 -6.51
CA GLU A 95 19.94 -12.84 -5.06
C GLU A 95 20.62 -11.58 -4.48
N SER A 96 20.09 -11.08 -3.36
CA SER A 96 20.53 -9.86 -2.68
C SER A 96 20.30 -8.54 -3.44
N GLU A 97 19.71 -8.56 -4.64
CA GLU A 97 19.27 -7.36 -5.35
C GLU A 97 17.74 -7.18 -5.25
N TRP A 98 17.30 -6.67 -4.10
CA TRP A 98 15.88 -6.44 -3.82
C TRP A 98 15.26 -5.35 -4.69
N MET A 99 14.13 -5.69 -5.31
CA MET A 99 13.35 -4.81 -6.18
C MET A 99 11.86 -4.85 -5.87
N TRP A 100 11.20 -3.74 -6.13
CA TRP A 100 9.75 -3.65 -6.12
C TRP A 100 9.17 -4.22 -7.43
N ALA A 101 8.29 -5.22 -7.34
CA ALA A 101 7.75 -5.91 -8.50
C ALA A 101 6.91 -5.03 -9.44
N LYS A 102 6.26 -3.99 -8.91
CA LYS A 102 5.44 -3.04 -9.68
C LYS A 102 6.29 -2.09 -10.52
N THR A 103 7.26 -1.43 -9.89
CA THR A 103 8.03 -0.32 -10.45
C THR A 103 9.34 -0.77 -11.08
N HIS A 104 9.78 -2.00 -10.78
CA HIS A 104 11.11 -2.52 -11.12
C HIS A 104 12.26 -1.63 -10.63
N THR A 105 12.05 -0.95 -9.48
CA THR A 105 13.06 -0.12 -8.84
C THR A 105 13.73 -0.87 -7.70
N LYS A 106 15.04 -0.64 -7.52
CA LYS A 106 15.79 -1.17 -6.37
C LYS A 106 15.31 -0.53 -5.07
N PHE A 107 15.41 -1.27 -3.97
CA PHE A 107 15.10 -0.74 -2.65
C PHE A 107 16.04 0.42 -2.30
N THR A 108 15.46 1.54 -1.88
CA THR A 108 16.16 2.72 -1.36
C THR A 108 15.92 2.92 0.13
N TYR A 109 14.79 2.40 0.63
CA TYR A 109 14.44 2.27 2.03
C TYR A 109 14.31 0.79 2.37
N THR A 110 14.69 0.43 3.59
CA THR A 110 14.50 -0.92 4.11
C THR A 110 14.10 -0.89 5.57
N ASN A 111 13.30 -1.88 5.98
CA ASN A 111 12.92 -2.10 7.38
C ASN A 111 13.15 -3.56 7.80
N TRP A 112 14.26 -4.15 7.35
CA TRP A 112 14.64 -5.53 7.66
C TRP A 112 14.70 -5.78 9.17
N ALA A 113 14.21 -6.95 9.59
CA ALA A 113 14.41 -7.42 10.94
C ALA A 113 15.90 -7.68 11.21
N PRO A 114 16.37 -7.64 12.47
CA PRO A 114 17.75 -7.98 12.79
C PRO A 114 18.13 -9.36 12.26
N GLY A 115 19.13 -9.41 11.39
CA GLY A 115 19.59 -10.65 10.74
C GLY A 115 19.08 -10.85 9.32
N GLN A 116 18.10 -10.06 8.86
CA GLN A 116 17.50 -10.18 7.53
C GLN A 116 18.04 -9.17 6.51
N PRO A 117 17.95 -9.48 5.20
CA PRO A 117 17.58 -10.78 4.64
C PRO A 117 18.69 -11.82 4.84
N ASP A 118 18.35 -13.04 5.24
CA ASP A 118 19.30 -14.11 5.58
C ASP A 118 19.42 -15.19 4.51
N ASN A 119 18.53 -15.17 3.52
CA ASN A 119 18.39 -16.14 2.45
C ASN A 119 18.42 -17.58 2.98
N GLY A 120 17.70 -17.85 4.07
CA GLY A 120 17.81 -19.10 4.80
C GLY A 120 17.65 -20.36 3.94
N GLN A 121 16.78 -20.33 2.91
CA GLN A 121 16.49 -21.46 2.01
C GLN A 121 16.12 -21.04 0.56
N GLY A 122 16.70 -19.98 0.00
CA GLY A 122 16.23 -19.43 -1.28
C GLY A 122 14.98 -18.59 -1.07
N GLU A 123 14.99 -17.78 -0.01
CA GLU A 123 13.87 -16.94 0.41
C GLU A 123 13.89 -15.64 -0.38
N ASN A 124 13.01 -15.52 -1.37
CA ASN A 124 13.11 -14.45 -2.36
C ASN A 124 11.96 -13.43 -2.34
N CYS A 125 11.03 -13.54 -1.37
CA CYS A 125 9.81 -12.74 -1.33
C CYS A 125 9.66 -11.98 -0.01
N LEU A 126 9.26 -10.71 -0.09
CA LEU A 126 9.19 -9.82 1.07
C LEU A 126 7.96 -10.08 1.94
N GLU A 127 8.19 -10.53 3.17
CA GLU A 127 7.19 -10.70 4.22
C GLU A 127 7.28 -9.55 5.24
N LEU A 128 6.14 -8.97 5.62
CA LEU A 128 5.97 -8.23 6.86
C LEU A 128 5.42 -9.17 7.93
N SER A 129 6.08 -9.25 9.10
CA SER A 129 5.73 -10.24 10.11
C SER A 129 5.79 -9.73 11.54
N LYS A 130 4.70 -9.94 12.29
CA LYS A 130 4.67 -9.63 13.72
C LYS A 130 5.68 -10.46 14.53
N ASN A 131 6.03 -11.66 14.06
CA ASN A 131 6.95 -12.56 14.78
C ASN A 131 8.37 -11.98 14.87
N VAL A 132 8.73 -11.08 13.95
CA VAL A 132 10.01 -10.37 13.91
C VAL A 132 9.86 -8.89 14.24
N GLY A 133 8.82 -8.51 15.00
CA GLY A 133 8.63 -7.14 15.49
C GLY A 133 7.86 -6.21 14.56
N TRP A 134 7.12 -6.75 13.58
CA TRP A 134 6.58 -5.98 12.46
C TRP A 134 7.70 -5.38 11.61
N ASN A 135 8.80 -6.09 11.44
CA ASN A 135 9.84 -5.74 10.48
C ASN A 135 9.75 -6.67 9.26
N TRP A 136 10.56 -6.39 8.25
CA TRP A 136 10.61 -7.19 7.02
C TRP A 136 11.46 -8.45 7.21
N ASN A 137 11.02 -9.53 6.59
CA ASN A 137 11.70 -10.82 6.48
C ASN A 137 11.68 -11.19 4.99
N ASP A 138 12.78 -11.72 4.47
CA ASP A 138 12.74 -12.51 3.25
C ASP A 138 12.15 -13.87 3.57
N GLU A 139 11.35 -14.44 2.67
CA GLU A 139 10.64 -15.68 2.99
C GLU A 139 10.37 -16.49 1.71
N THR A 140 10.19 -17.80 1.88
CA THR A 140 9.91 -18.71 0.77
C THR A 140 8.59 -18.32 0.06
N CYS A 141 8.67 -17.97 -1.22
CA CYS A 141 7.56 -17.39 -2.00
C CYS A 141 6.30 -18.27 -2.08
N GLU A 142 6.46 -19.59 -1.95
CA GLU A 142 5.42 -20.62 -1.99
C GLU A 142 4.64 -20.73 -0.69
N HIS A 143 5.13 -20.13 0.40
CA HIS A 143 4.39 -20.08 1.65
C HIS A 143 3.12 -19.22 1.49
N ARG A 144 2.03 -19.67 2.10
CA ARG A 144 0.74 -18.98 2.00
C ARG A 144 0.55 -18.05 3.18
N LYS A 145 0.22 -16.78 2.91
CA LYS A 145 0.07 -15.73 3.92
C LYS A 145 -1.03 -14.76 3.51
N TYR A 146 -1.45 -13.90 4.44
CA TYR A 146 -2.21 -12.71 4.09
C TYR A 146 -1.34 -11.76 3.25
N PHE A 147 -1.92 -10.69 2.72
CA PHE A 147 -1.15 -9.74 1.89
C PHE A 147 -1.79 -8.36 1.86
N ILE A 148 -1.01 -7.37 1.45
CA ILE A 148 -1.44 -5.97 1.39
C ILE A 148 -1.35 -5.51 -0.05
N CYS A 149 -2.47 -5.00 -0.57
CA CYS A 149 -2.51 -4.36 -1.87
C CYS A 149 -2.44 -2.84 -1.73
N GLU A 150 -1.83 -2.20 -2.73
CA GLU A 150 -1.68 -0.76 -2.86
C GLU A 150 -2.09 -0.29 -4.25
N LYS A 151 -2.74 0.87 -4.35
CA LYS A 151 -2.95 1.58 -5.61
C LYS A 151 -2.96 3.09 -5.40
N PRO A 152 -2.74 3.90 -6.46
CA PRO A 152 -2.92 5.34 -6.37
C PRO A 152 -4.33 5.69 -5.90
N SER A 153 -4.44 6.78 -5.14
CA SER A 153 -5.73 7.42 -4.91
C SER A 153 -6.22 8.13 -6.18
N GLU A 154 -7.53 8.14 -6.36
CA GLU A 154 -8.19 8.70 -7.55
C GLU A 154 -8.41 10.20 -7.32
N GLU A 155 -7.86 11.04 -8.20
CA GLU A 155 -8.15 12.47 -8.21
C GLU A 155 -9.54 12.69 -8.82
N ILE A 156 -10.41 13.37 -8.06
CA ILE A 156 -11.74 13.74 -8.53
C ILE A 156 -11.81 15.26 -8.66
N ASP A 157 -12.12 15.72 -9.87
CA ASP A 157 -12.36 17.13 -10.18
C ASP A 157 -13.82 17.33 -10.60
N GLY A 158 -14.53 18.26 -9.96
CA GLY A 158 -15.94 18.53 -10.28
C GLY A 158 -16.92 17.35 -10.15
N GLY A 159 -16.50 16.22 -9.56
CA GLY A 159 -17.30 14.98 -9.46
C GLY A 159 -17.01 13.94 -10.55
N GLU A 160 -16.05 14.20 -11.42
CA GLU A 160 -15.54 13.23 -12.41
C GLU A 160 -14.14 12.74 -12.00
N ILE A 161 -13.90 11.43 -12.13
CA ILE A 161 -12.57 10.85 -11.96
C ILE A 161 -11.70 11.36 -13.11
N ILE A 162 -10.62 12.06 -12.78
CA ILE A 162 -9.64 12.54 -13.75
C ILE A 162 -8.41 11.64 -13.67
N GLY A 163 -8.42 10.53 -14.41
CA GLY A 163 -7.33 9.55 -14.43
C GLY A 163 -7.61 8.33 -15.29
#